data_AF-A0A355PJD4-F1
#
_entry.id   AF-A0A355PJD4-F1
#
_cell.length_a   1.000
_cell.length_b   1.000
_cell.length_c   1.000
_cell.angle_alpha   90.00
_cell.angle_beta   90.00
_cell.angle_gamma   90.00
#
_symmetry.space_group_name_H-M   'P 1'
#
loop_
_entity.id
_entity.type
_entity.pdbx_description
1 polymer ?
#
loop_
_entity_poly.entity_id
_entity_poly.type
_entity_poly.pdbx_seq_one_letter_code
_entity_poly.pdbx_strand_id
1 'polypeptide(L)'
;MSDFHQNGVITDFHNLTRRPVEALEQELSQFAKRRPMGLILPSLFSELEGPALSAIVDELVKVPYLNEIVIGLDRADREQFLYAREFFSRLPQ
;
A
#
# COMPACT_ATOMS: atom_id res chain seq x y z
N MET A 1 -12.69 -32.57 0.92
CA MET A 1 -12.47 -31.28 0.24
C MET A 1 -11.32 -31.49 -0.74
N SER A 2 -11.64 -31.80 -1.99
CA SER A 2 -10.64 -32.08 -3.06
C SER A 2 -10.38 -30.86 -3.96
N ASP A 3 -10.61 -29.64 -3.45
CA ASP A 3 -10.58 -28.41 -4.26
C ASP A 3 -9.22 -27.70 -4.29
N PHE A 4 -8.17 -28.32 -3.76
CA PHE A 4 -6.80 -27.81 -3.88
C PHE A 4 -5.95 -28.73 -4.75
N HIS A 5 -6.36 -28.95 -6.00
CA HIS A 5 -5.46 -29.45 -7.04
C HIS A 5 -4.85 -28.26 -7.79
N GLN A 6 -3.73 -27.75 -7.29
CA GLN A 6 -2.95 -26.71 -7.98
C GLN A 6 -2.06 -27.36 -9.04
N ASN A 7 -2.28 -27.04 -10.31
CA ASN A 7 -1.45 -27.47 -11.43
C ASN A 7 -0.18 -26.62 -11.51
N GLY A 8 0.99 -27.26 -11.45
CA GLY A 8 2.27 -26.70 -11.91
C GLY A 8 3.28 -26.34 -10.82
N VAL A 9 4.54 -26.19 -11.24
CA VAL A 9 5.62 -25.62 -10.42
C VAL A 9 5.34 -24.13 -10.28
N ILE A 10 5.14 -23.64 -9.05
CA ILE A 10 5.08 -22.20 -8.78
C ILE A 10 6.49 -21.66 -8.99
N THR A 11 6.75 -21.05 -10.14
CA THR A 11 8.12 -20.71 -10.58
C THR A 11 8.74 -19.52 -9.84
N ASP A 12 7.98 -18.74 -9.08
CA ASP A 12 8.50 -17.65 -8.27
C ASP A 12 7.68 -17.44 -6.99
N PHE A 13 8.02 -18.18 -5.93
CA PHE A 13 7.77 -17.64 -4.60
C PHE A 13 8.86 -16.62 -4.31
N HIS A 14 8.48 -15.35 -4.19
CA HIS A 14 9.40 -14.35 -3.68
C HIS A 14 9.85 -14.82 -2.29
N ASN A 15 11.17 -14.95 -2.10
CA ASN A 15 11.73 -15.37 -0.82
C ASN A 15 11.59 -14.23 0.19
N LEU A 16 10.39 -14.06 0.72
CA LEU A 16 10.02 -13.06 1.73
C LEU A 16 10.33 -13.55 3.15
N THR A 17 10.65 -14.84 3.33
CA THR A 17 10.85 -15.44 4.66
C THR A 17 12.29 -15.40 5.15
N ARG A 18 13.28 -15.36 4.24
CA ARG A 18 14.72 -15.39 4.58
C ARG A 18 15.46 -14.14 4.11
N ARG A 19 14.75 -13.03 3.93
CA ARG A 19 15.32 -11.79 3.42
C ARG A 19 14.98 -10.63 4.36
N PRO A 20 15.96 -9.82 4.77
CA PRO A 20 15.71 -8.66 5.61
C PRO A 20 14.90 -7.61 4.84
N VAL A 21 14.01 -6.90 5.55
CA VAL A 21 13.13 -5.88 4.97
C VAL A 21 13.96 -4.75 4.36
N GLU A 22 15.05 -4.37 5.01
CA GLU A 22 15.94 -3.30 4.57
C GLU A 22 16.54 -3.59 3.20
N ALA A 23 16.85 -4.86 2.90
CA ALA A 23 17.34 -5.26 1.59
C ALA A 23 16.25 -5.15 0.52
N LEU A 24 14.97 -5.38 0.85
CA LEU A 24 13.84 -5.17 -0.06
C LEU A 24 13.64 -3.68 -0.34
N GLU A 25 13.64 -2.86 0.71
CA GLU A 25 13.47 -1.41 0.59
C GLU A 25 14.60 -0.74 -0.19
N GLN A 26 15.84 -1.22 -0.04
CA GLN A 26 16.98 -0.75 -0.84
C GLN A 26 16.80 -1.02 -2.33
N GLU A 27 16.35 -2.22 -2.71
CA GLU A 27 16.06 -2.55 -4.11
C GLU A 27 14.92 -1.70 -4.67
N LEU A 28 13.82 -1.56 -3.93
CA LEU A 28 12.70 -0.70 -4.28
C LEU A 28 13.16 0.75 -4.49
N SER A 29 13.98 1.27 -3.58
CA SER A 29 14.54 2.64 -3.67
C SER A 29 15.47 2.82 -4.87
N GLN A 30 16.27 1.81 -5.21
CA GLN A 30 17.10 1.84 -6.42
C GLN A 30 16.27 1.77 -7.70
N PHE A 31 15.22 0.96 -7.69
CA PHE A 31 14.29 0.80 -8.81
C PHE A 31 13.50 2.10 -9.07
N ALA A 32 12.99 2.74 -8.02
CA ALA A 32 12.25 4.00 -8.06
C ALA A 32 12.99 5.10 -8.84
N LYS A 33 14.33 5.14 -8.75
CA LYS A 33 15.18 6.11 -9.47
C LYS A 33 15.08 6.00 -11.00
N ARG A 34 14.76 4.81 -11.51
CA ARG A 34 14.63 4.55 -12.96
C ARG A 34 13.18 4.45 -13.39
N ARG A 35 12.30 3.95 -12.51
CA ARG A 35 10.87 3.78 -12.75
C ARG A 35 10.11 4.24 -11.51
N PRO A 36 9.52 5.46 -11.55
CA PRO A 36 8.71 5.95 -10.46
C PRO A 36 7.62 4.95 -10.08
N MET A 37 7.40 4.78 -8.77
CA MET A 37 6.41 3.83 -8.27
C MET A 37 5.24 4.57 -7.64
N GLY A 38 4.03 4.20 -8.06
CA GLY A 38 2.78 4.68 -7.49
C GLY A 38 2.09 3.59 -6.69
N LEU A 39 1.39 3.98 -5.62
CA LEU A 39 0.49 3.11 -4.87
C LEU A 39 -0.95 3.57 -5.10
N ILE A 40 -1.83 2.65 -5.48
CA ILE A 40 -3.28 2.88 -5.46
C ILE A 40 -3.81 2.22 -4.19
N LEU A 41 -4.45 3.00 -3.33
CA LEU A 41 -5.07 2.54 -2.09
C LEU A 41 -6.60 2.71 -2.18
N PRO A 42 -7.34 1.66 -2.57
CA PRO A 42 -8.80 1.65 -2.47
C PRO A 42 -9.22 1.58 -0.99
N SER A 43 -10.17 2.41 -0.59
CA SER A 43 -10.71 2.43 0.77
C SER A 43 -12.18 2.84 0.80
N LEU A 44 -12.92 2.31 1.76
CA LEU A 44 -14.25 2.81 2.14
C LEU A 44 -14.08 3.91 3.19
N PHE A 45 -15.01 4.87 3.22
CA PHE A 45 -15.00 5.90 4.28
C PHE A 45 -15.00 5.32 5.70
N SER A 46 -15.75 4.24 5.93
CA SER A 46 -15.83 3.56 7.24
C SER A 46 -14.49 3.00 7.74
N GLU A 47 -13.51 2.79 6.86
CA GLU A 47 -12.19 2.28 7.25
C GLU A 47 -11.31 3.37 7.86
N LEU A 48 -11.59 4.65 7.61
CA LEU A 48 -10.85 5.78 8.19
C LEU A 48 -11.01 5.87 9.71
N GLU A 49 -12.11 5.36 10.23
CA GLU A 49 -12.37 5.28 11.68
C GLU A 49 -11.63 4.09 12.33
N GLY A 50 -11.09 3.17 11.52
CA GLY A 50 -10.42 1.97 11.98
C GLY A 50 -8.92 2.18 12.27
N PRO A 51 -8.37 1.51 13.30
CA PRO A 51 -6.95 1.65 13.66
C PRO A 51 -6.01 1.09 12.58
N ALA A 52 -6.48 0.13 11.78
CA ALA A 52 -5.68 -0.53 10.75
C ALA A 52 -5.25 0.43 9.63
N LEU A 53 -6.18 1.22 9.08
CA LEU A 53 -5.86 2.16 8.01
C LEU A 53 -4.94 3.27 8.53
N SER A 54 -5.13 3.71 9.77
CA SER A 54 -4.20 4.68 10.37
C SER A 54 -2.77 4.13 10.45
N ALA A 55 -2.60 2.90 10.91
CA ALA A 55 -1.28 2.26 10.99
C ALA A 55 -0.65 2.07 9.60
N ILE A 56 -1.43 1.71 8.58
CA ILE A 56 -0.95 1.62 7.19
C ILE A 56 -0.41 2.97 6.74
N VAL A 57 -1.18 4.05 6.93
CA VAL A 57 -0.75 5.39 6.54
C VAL A 57 0.52 5.80 7.29
N ASP A 58 0.63 5.48 8.58
CA ASP A 58 1.84 5.76 9.37
C ASP A 58 3.09 5.06 8.82
N GLU A 59 2.97 3.84 8.29
CA GLU A 59 4.08 3.17 7.61
C GLU A 59 4.36 3.78 6.22
N LEU A 60 3.33 4.14 5.46
CA LEU A 60 3.49 4.76 4.14
C LEU A 60 4.21 6.12 4.18
N VAL A 61 4.10 6.86 5.29
CA VAL A 61 4.87 8.12 5.47
C VAL A 61 6.38 7.87 5.53
N LYS A 62 6.82 6.69 5.94
CA LYS A 62 8.24 6.39 6.18
C LYS A 62 8.97 5.91 4.93
N VAL A 63 8.24 5.42 3.91
CA VAL A 63 8.87 4.72 2.78
C VAL A 63 9.43 5.70 1.74
N PRO A 64 10.71 5.57 1.33
CA PRO A 64 11.36 6.55 0.45
C PRO A 64 11.19 6.24 -1.05
N TYR A 65 10.50 5.16 -1.40
CA TYR A 65 10.46 4.61 -2.75
C TYR A 65 9.12 4.81 -3.48
N LEU A 66 8.10 5.36 -2.81
CA LEU A 66 6.83 5.73 -3.44
C LEU A 66 6.89 7.19 -3.89
N ASN A 67 6.51 7.44 -5.14
CA ASN A 67 6.47 8.77 -5.74
C ASN A 67 5.06 9.37 -5.75
N GLU A 68 4.04 8.52 -5.72
CA GLU A 68 2.65 8.93 -5.80
C GLU A 68 1.78 7.95 -5.01
N ILE A 69 0.81 8.47 -4.27
CA ILE A 69 -0.20 7.66 -3.59
C ILE A 69 -1.57 8.17 -4.02
N VAL A 70 -2.34 7.33 -4.72
CA VAL A 70 -3.69 7.64 -5.17
C VAL A 70 -4.68 6.94 -4.27
N ILE A 71 -5.51 7.72 -3.57
CA ILE A 71 -6.56 7.20 -2.70
C ILE A 71 -7.87 7.09 -3.49
N GLY A 72 -8.36 5.87 -3.65
CA GLY A 72 -9.72 5.64 -4.14
C GLY A 72 -10.69 5.62 -2.97
N LEU A 73 -11.49 6.68 -2.80
CA LEU A 73 -12.50 6.76 -1.75
C LEU A 73 -13.88 6.41 -2.31
N ASP A 74 -14.42 5.27 -1.88
CA ASP A 74 -15.73 4.79 -2.33
C ASP A 74 -16.86 5.18 -1.36
N ARG A 75 -18.04 5.44 -1.95
CA ARG A 75 -19.31 5.73 -1.23
C ARG A 75 -19.23 6.86 -0.20
N ALA A 76 -18.38 7.85 -0.44
CA ALA A 76 -18.29 9.04 0.39
C ALA A 76 -19.17 10.18 -0.15
N ASP A 77 -19.86 10.86 0.75
CA ASP A 77 -20.44 12.17 0.44
C ASP A 77 -19.37 13.29 0.49
N ARG A 78 -19.82 14.54 0.32
CA ARG A 78 -18.91 15.69 0.29
C ARG A 78 -18.21 15.94 1.64
N GLU A 79 -18.92 15.80 2.76
CA GLU A 79 -18.35 16.05 4.09
C GLU A 79 -17.34 14.96 4.44
N GLN A 80 -17.69 13.71 4.12
CA GLN A 80 -16.84 12.54 4.23
C GLN A 80 -15.58 12.66 3.36
N PHE A 81 -15.70 13.16 2.13
CA PHE A 81 -14.54 13.44 1.28
C PHE A 81 -13.61 14.48 1.91
N LEU A 82 -14.14 15.57 2.46
CA LEU A 82 -13.33 16.60 3.11
C LEU A 82 -12.60 16.07 4.34
N TYR A 83 -13.27 15.24 5.14
CA TYR A 83 -12.65 14.54 6.26
C TYR A 83 -11.54 13.60 5.79
N ALA A 84 -11.79 12.80 4.76
CA ALA A 84 -10.79 11.89 4.21
C ALA A 84 -9.55 12.65 3.70
N ARG A 85 -9.76 13.76 3.00
CA ARG A 85 -8.66 14.62 2.54
C ARG A 85 -7.79 15.11 3.70
N GLU A 86 -8.41 15.49 4.81
CA GLU A 86 -7.68 15.87 6.03
C GLU A 86 -6.95 14.67 6.65
N PHE A 87 -7.60 13.52 6.76
CA PHE A 87 -7.01 12.28 7.30
C PHE A 87 -5.75 11.84 6.52
N PHE A 88 -5.78 11.94 5.19
CA PHE A 88 -4.66 11.58 4.32
C PHE A 88 -3.64 12.70 4.12
N SER A 89 -3.86 13.90 4.66
CA SER A 89 -2.94 15.05 4.52
C SER A 89 -1.54 14.81 5.10
N ARG A 90 -1.39 13.82 5.99
CA ARG A 90 -0.10 13.39 6.55
C ARG A 90 0.77 12.61 5.56
N LEU A 91 0.20 12.08 4.47
CA LEU A 91 0.99 11.45 3.43
C LEU A 91 1.80 12.51 2.68
N PRO A 92 3.03 12.18 2.23
CA PRO A 92 3.78 13.07 1.35
C PRO A 92 2.96 13.31 0.07
N GLN A 93 2.65 14.58 -0.20
CA GLN A 93 1.94 15.01 -1.41
C GLN A 93 2.89 15.30 -2.57
#